data_AF-A0A7V6ULA3-F1
#
_entry.id   AF-A0A7V6ULA3-F1
#
_cell.length_a   1.000
_cell.length_b   1.000
_cell.length_c   1.000
_cell.angle_alpha   90.00
_cell.angle_beta   90.00
_cell.angle_gamma   90.00
#
_symmetry.space_group_name_H-M   'P 1'
#
loop_
_entity.id
_entity.type
_entity.pdbx_description
1 polymer ?
#
loop_
_entity_poly.entity_id
_entity_poly.type
_entity_poly.pdbx_seq_one_letter_code
_entity_poly.pdbx_strand_id
1 'polypeptide(L)'
;MNDLYAPIKTELELTRTELEDGLNRTSYFDREKLIQVGHHIQAELQDVKRTLLKMELGLYGICEETGERIPYELLMVVPTVRTLREAEAMTQFPYLVEQPLYC
;
A
#
# COMPACT_ATOMS: atom_id res chain seq x y z
N MET A 1 5.66 19.05 8.62
CA MET A 1 5.36 17.78 7.94
C MET A 1 6.34 17.64 6.80
N ASN A 2 6.90 16.45 6.57
CA ASN A 2 7.91 16.24 5.55
C ASN A 2 7.22 16.24 4.17
N ASP A 3 7.43 17.30 3.40
CA ASP A 3 6.69 17.62 2.17
C ASP A 3 6.83 16.54 1.07
N LEU A 4 7.91 15.76 1.14
CA LEU A 4 8.24 14.69 0.19
C LEU A 4 7.16 13.60 0.05
N TYR A 5 6.44 13.29 1.12
CA TYR A 5 5.43 12.22 1.14
C TYR A 5 4.00 12.71 0.93
N ALA A 6 3.80 14.01 0.73
CA ALA A 6 2.49 14.59 0.49
C ALA A 6 1.68 13.89 -0.62
N PRO A 7 2.23 13.62 -1.83
CA PRO A 7 1.46 12.96 -2.89
C PRO A 7 1.04 11.54 -2.48
N ILE A 8 1.95 10.77 -1.89
CA ILE A 8 1.66 9.40 -1.43
C ILE A 8 0.56 9.42 -0.36
N LYS A 9 0.60 10.38 0.55
CA LYS A 9 -0.41 10.53 1.58
C LYS A 9 -1.79 10.79 0.99
N THR A 10 -1.89 11.70 0.02
CA THR A 10 -3.16 12.02 -0.65
C THR A 10 -3.75 10.79 -1.35
N GLU A 11 -2.93 10.04 -2.09
CA GLU A 11 -3.38 8.79 -2.74
C GLU A 11 -3.87 7.76 -1.71
N LEU A 12 -3.13 7.54 -0.63
CA LEU A 12 -3.55 6.62 0.43
C LEU A 12 -4.86 7.04 1.12
N GLU A 13 -5.09 8.34 1.29
CA GLU A 13 -6.35 8.85 1.85
C GLU A 13 -7.53 8.58 0.91
N LEU A 14 -7.33 8.71 -0.41
CA LEU A 14 -8.33 8.35 -1.42
C LEU A 14 -8.61 6.83 -1.38
N THR A 15 -7.56 6.00 -1.43
CA THR A 15 -7.68 4.55 -1.37
C THR A 15 -8.41 4.10 -0.10
N ARG A 16 -8.13 4.70 1.05
CA ARG A 16 -8.85 4.41 2.30
C ARG A 16 -10.36 4.61 2.14
N THR A 17 -10.77 5.74 1.57
CA THR A 17 -12.19 6.07 1.39
C THR A 17 -12.85 5.09 0.42
N GLU A 18 -12.19 4.74 -0.68
CA GLU A 18 -12.71 3.76 -1.64
C GLU A 18 -12.89 2.37 -1.02
N LEU A 19 -11.94 1.93 -0.19
CA LEU A 19 -12.02 0.65 0.51
C LEU A 19 -13.12 0.63 1.59
N GLU A 20 -13.31 1.74 2.31
CA GLU A 20 -14.41 1.88 3.29
C GLU A 20 -15.78 1.81 2.61
N ASP A 21 -15.94 2.49 1.47
CA ASP A 21 -17.14 2.44 0.65
C ASP A 21 -17.38 1.03 0.08
N GLY A 22 -16.33 0.38 -0.41
CA GLY A 22 -16.37 -0.98 -0.92
C GLY A 22 -16.80 -1.99 0.14
N LEU A 23 -16.26 -1.88 1.36
CA LEU A 23 -16.62 -2.74 2.48
C LEU A 23 -18.09 -2.55 2.88
N ASN A 24 -18.56 -1.30 2.92
CA ASN A 24 -19.96 -1.00 3.24
C ASN A 24 -20.93 -1.62 2.21
N ARG A 25 -20.60 -1.54 0.91
CA ARG A 25 -21.39 -2.16 -0.18
C ARG A 25 -21.37 -3.69 -0.11
N THR A 26 -20.23 -4.26 0.26
CA THR A 26 -20.02 -5.71 0.40
C THR A 26 -20.97 -6.32 1.46
N SER A 27 -21.46 -5.56 2.44
CA SER A 27 -22.40 -6.05 3.46
C SER A 27 -23.79 -6.48 2.95
N TYR A 28 -24.16 -6.20 1.69
CA TYR A 28 -25.53 -6.36 1.17
C TYR A 28 -25.80 -7.59 0.27
N PHE A 29 -24.81 -8.43 -0.08
CA PHE A 29 -24.98 -9.57 -1.02
C PHE A 29 -24.65 -10.97 -0.41
N ASP A 30 -24.52 -12.04 -1.20
CA ASP A 30 -24.50 -13.46 -0.74
C ASP A 30 -23.42 -13.89 0.27
N ARG A 31 -23.84 -14.52 1.38
CA ARG A 31 -23.06 -14.75 2.62
C ARG A 31 -21.72 -15.50 2.47
N GLU A 32 -21.54 -16.42 1.52
CA GLU A 32 -20.31 -17.23 1.45
C GLU A 32 -19.20 -16.57 0.61
N LYS A 33 -19.53 -15.97 -0.54
CA LYS A 33 -18.53 -15.33 -1.41
C LYS A 33 -18.05 -13.98 -0.86
N LEU A 34 -18.87 -13.35 -0.01
CA LEU A 34 -18.53 -12.10 0.66
C LEU A 34 -17.51 -12.24 1.78
N ILE A 35 -17.39 -13.40 2.44
CA ILE A 35 -16.46 -13.55 3.56
C ILE A 35 -15.03 -13.31 3.08
N GLN A 36 -14.65 -13.98 1.98
CA GLN A 36 -13.32 -13.81 1.41
C GLN A 36 -13.09 -12.38 0.86
N VAL A 37 -14.05 -11.83 0.10
CA VAL A 37 -13.93 -10.48 -0.47
C VAL A 37 -13.85 -9.41 0.63
N GLY A 38 -14.72 -9.49 1.63
CA GLY A 38 -14.73 -8.60 2.78
C GLY A 38 -13.44 -8.71 3.60
N HIS A 39 -12.91 -9.92 3.80
CA HIS A 39 -11.61 -10.12 4.47
C HIS A 39 -10.46 -9.47 3.71
N HIS A 40 -10.41 -9.59 2.38
CA HIS A 40 -9.36 -8.96 1.57
C HIS A 40 -9.45 -7.44 1.61
N ILE A 41 -10.65 -6.87 1.42
CA ILE A 41 -10.88 -5.41 1.53
C ILE A 41 -10.50 -4.91 2.93
N GLN A 42 -10.87 -5.65 3.98
CA GLN A 42 -10.52 -5.28 5.35
C GLN A 42 -9.01 -5.33 5.62
N ALA A 43 -8.31 -6.33 5.07
CA ALA A 43 -6.85 -6.44 5.18
C ALA A 43 -6.17 -5.25 4.48
N GLU A 44 -6.55 -4.95 3.24
CA GLU A 44 -6.03 -3.79 2.51
C GLU A 44 -6.31 -2.47 3.24
N LEU A 45 -7.53 -2.30 3.76
CA LEU A 45 -7.90 -1.12 4.53
C LEU A 45 -7.05 -0.98 5.81
N GLN A 46 -6.73 -2.10 6.46
CA GLN A 46 -5.87 -2.11 7.64
C GLN A 46 -4.43 -1.71 7.30
N ASP A 47 -3.90 -2.16 6.16
CA ASP A 47 -2.56 -1.79 5.69
C ASP A 47 -2.47 -0.30 5.33
N VAL A 48 -3.50 0.24 4.66
CA VAL A 48 -3.59 1.67 4.35
C VAL A 48 -3.67 2.50 5.65
N LYS A 49 -4.54 2.12 6.59
CA LYS A 49 -4.68 2.82 7.89
C LYS A 49 -3.39 2.79 8.70
N ARG A 50 -2.70 1.65 8.73
CA ARG A 50 -1.40 1.50 9.39
C ARG A 50 -0.36 2.42 8.75
N THR A 51 -0.35 2.49 7.42
CA THR A 51 0.58 3.34 6.67
C THR A 51 0.36 4.82 6.97
N LEU A 52 -0.89 5.28 6.94
CA LEU A 52 -1.24 6.66 7.30
C LEU A 52 -0.84 6.99 8.74
N LEU A 53 -1.08 6.09 9.69
CA LEU A 53 -0.65 6.26 11.08
C LEU A 53 0.89 6.41 11.19
N LYS A 54 1.66 5.60 10.45
CA LYS A 54 3.12 5.77 10.42
C LYS A 54 3.54 7.13 9.87
N MET A 55 2.82 7.67 8.89
CA MET A 55 3.08 9.01 8.37
C MET A 55 2.84 10.09 9.43
N GLU A 56 1.76 9.96 10.21
CA GLU A 56 1.45 10.86 11.33
C GLU A 56 2.53 10.80 12.43
N LEU A 57 3.00 9.60 12.74
CA LEU A 57 4.07 9.37 13.72
C LEU A 57 5.48 9.71 13.21
N GLY A 58 5.64 10.06 11.93
CA GLY A 58 6.94 10.30 11.31
C GLY A 58 7.81 9.05 11.12
N LEU A 59 7.21 7.86 11.19
CA LEU A 59 7.86 6.56 11.05
C LEU A 59 7.70 5.96 9.64
N TYR A 60 7.09 6.70 8.71
CA TYR A 60 6.91 6.25 7.34
C TYR A 60 8.24 6.12 6.59
N GLY A 61 8.35 5.09 5.77
CA GLY A 61 9.58 4.74 5.06
C GLY A 61 10.68 4.16 5.96
N ILE A 62 10.35 3.66 7.15
CA ILE A 62 11.27 2.94 8.03
C ILE A 62 10.89 1.45 8.03
N CYS A 63 11.88 0.59 7.77
CA CYS A 63 11.78 -0.86 7.79
C CYS A 63 11.42 -1.34 9.20
N GLU A 64 10.36 -2.15 9.33
CA GLU A 64 9.93 -2.69 10.62
C GLU A 64 10.89 -3.74 11.21
N GLU A 65 11.72 -4.37 10.37
CA GLU A 65 12.66 -5.43 10.78
C GLU A 65 14.03 -4.87 11.15
N THR A 66 14.58 -3.97 10.34
CA THR A 66 15.96 -3.47 10.48
C THR A 66 16.04 -2.05 11.05
N GLY A 67 14.94 -1.28 10.99
CA GLY A 67 14.96 0.15 11.35
C GLY A 67 15.61 1.06 10.30
N GLU A 68 16.05 0.52 9.16
CA GLU A 68 16.65 1.27 8.07
C GLU A 68 15.60 1.97 7.22
N ARG A 69 16.01 2.96 6.42
CA ARG A 69 15.08 3.65 5.51
C ARG A 69 14.82 2.80 4.26
N ILE A 70 13.55 2.69 3.90
CA ILE A 70 13.11 2.09 2.64
C ILE A 70 13.29 3.12 1.52
N PRO A 71 13.85 2.74 0.35
CA PRO A 71 14.02 3.64 -0.78
C PRO A 71 12.71 4.32 -1.20
N TYR A 72 12.77 5.62 -1.48
CA TYR A 72 11.61 6.41 -1.84
C TYR A 72 10.97 5.94 -3.15
N GLU A 73 11.78 5.54 -4.11
CA GLU A 73 11.36 5.04 -5.41
C GLU A 73 10.45 3.82 -5.27
N LEU A 74 10.71 2.97 -4.27
CA LEU A 74 9.89 1.78 -3.99
C LEU A 74 8.62 2.15 -3.22
N LEU A 75 8.69 3.13 -2.32
CA LEU A 75 7.51 3.67 -1.63
C LEU A 75 6.53 4.34 -2.61
N MET A 76 7.03 4.91 -3.71
CA MET A 76 6.15 5.44 -4.77
C MET A 76 5.42 4.33 -5.54
N VAL A 77 6.03 3.15 -5.71
CA VAL A 77 5.42 2.03 -6.43
C VAL A 77 4.45 1.29 -5.52
N VAL A 78 4.86 0.95 -4.30
CA VAL A 78 4.00 0.29 -3.31
C VAL A 78 4.11 1.02 -1.96
N PRO A 79 3.15 1.91 -1.67
CA PRO A 79 3.24 2.78 -0.51
C PRO A 79 3.01 2.07 0.83
N THR A 80 2.44 0.87 0.81
CA THR A 80 2.14 0.05 2.00
C THR A 80 3.28 -0.89 2.40
N VAL A 81 4.42 -0.87 1.69
CA VAL A 81 5.57 -1.74 1.99
C VAL A 81 6.12 -1.49 3.39
N ARG A 82 6.48 -2.58 4.09
CA ARG A 82 6.81 -2.53 5.53
C ARG A 82 8.26 -2.88 5.82
N THR A 83 8.89 -3.65 4.94
CA THR A 83 10.25 -4.17 5.14
C THR A 83 11.10 -3.97 3.90
N LEU A 84 12.42 -3.91 4.08
CA LEU A 84 13.36 -3.91 2.96
C LEU A 84 13.25 -5.19 2.13
N ARG A 85 12.98 -6.34 2.77
CA ARG A 85 12.80 -7.61 2.07
C ARG A 85 11.62 -7.57 1.09
N GLU A 86 10.48 -7.01 1.51
CA GLU A 86 9.34 -6.79 0.62
C GLU A 86 9.69 -5.81 -0.50
N ALA A 87 10.41 -4.73 -0.15
CA ALA A 87 10.88 -3.73 -1.09
C ALA A 87 11.79 -4.32 -2.18
N GLU A 88 12.74 -5.15 -1.80
CA GLU A 88 13.68 -5.87 -2.67
C GLU A 88 12.99 -6.95 -3.51
N ALA A 89 11.97 -7.64 -2.96
CA ALA A 89 11.20 -8.60 -3.74
C ALA A 89 10.51 -7.95 -4.95
N MET A 90 10.21 -6.65 -4.88
CA MET A 90 9.66 -5.87 -5.99
C MET A 90 10.71 -5.48 -7.03
N THR A 91 11.97 -5.25 -6.62
CA THR A 91 13.08 -4.99 -7.56
C THR A 91 13.56 -6.26 -8.26
N GLN A 92 13.33 -7.43 -7.65
CA GLN A 92 13.71 -8.75 -8.19
C GLN A 92 12.96 -9.12 -9.49
N PHE A 93 11.91 -8.39 -9.88
CA PHE A 93 11.22 -8.54 -11.19
C PHE A 93 11.46 -7.33 -12.12
N PRO A 94 12.67 -7.11 -12.65
CA PRO A 94 13.00 -5.99 -13.54
C PRO A 94 12.37 -6.09 -14.95
N TYR A 95 11.65 -7.15 -15.28
CA TYR A 95 11.21 -7.47 -16.66
C TYR A 95 9.92 -6.78 -17.14
N LEU A 96 9.28 -5.93 -16.34
CA LEU A 96 8.03 -5.25 -16.75
C LEU A 96 8.18 -3.75 -17.01
N VAL A 97 9.36 -3.17 -16.80
CA VAL A 97 9.60 -1.73 -17.03
C VAL A 97 10.37 -1.44 -18.32
N GLU A 98 10.99 -2.47 -18.91
CA GLU A 98 11.64 -2.37 -20.23
C GLU A 98 11.24 -3.55 -21.11
N GLN A 99 10.02 -3.51 -21.64
CA GLN A 99 9.86 -4.00 -23.01
C GLN A 99 10.03 -2.78 -23.91
N PRO A 100 11.23 -2.53 -24.47
CA PRO A 100 11.29 -1.67 -25.64
C PRO A 100 10.32 -2.28 -26.65
N LEU A 101 9.35 -1.48 -27.08
CA LEU A 101 8.53 -1.79 -28.25
C LEU A 101 9.50 -2.21 -29.35
N TYR A 102 9.56 -3.52 -29.63
CA TYR A 102 10.16 -3.98 -30.87
C TYR A 102 9.28 -3.44 -32.00
N CYS A 103 9.98 -2.85 -32.98
CA CYS A 103 9.47 -2.05 -34.10
C CYS A 103 8.24 -2.64 -34.82
#